data_AF-A0A2N2ESI0-F1
#
_entry.id   AF-A0A2N2ESI0-F1
#
_cell.length_a   1.000
_cell.length_b   1.000
_cell.length_c   1.000
_cell.angle_alpha   90.00
_cell.angle_beta   90.00
_cell.angle_gamma   90.00
#
_symmetry.space_group_name_H-M   'P 1'
#
loop_
_entity.id
_entity.type
_entity.pdbx_description
1 polymer ?
#
loop_
_entity_poly.entity_id
_entity_poly.type
_entity_poly.pdbx_seq_one_letter_code
_entity_poly.pdbx_strand_id
1 'polypeptide(L)'
;MIIFWRLVLAHLLADFTLQFDFVNRLKRKSAWGMLIHCLTHLVTSVALTWQYLGDIWFSAGGLAVNGWQALILMFVVHYAVDELRVYSMKSWYKDNTLSFLVDQIVHVYVLFLISPIVVPEPGLLMGEKWAAIGAMLVLVTHFTTVLIYFVEKDLFGKTFPAFDEKYFLIFERVVIWAFFFAAGYWWTVFAAAWIAQLFYVKRKRIMDLSGINVWISVFMAVLTGFWTRYVYYGYL
;
A
#
# COMPACT_ATOMS: atom_id res chain seq x y z
N MET A 1 3.54 -7.61 -15.79
CA MET A 1 4.45 -7.91 -14.65
C MET A 1 3.70 -8.65 -13.53
N ILE A 2 3.46 -9.95 -13.68
CA ILE A 2 2.59 -10.71 -12.76
C ILE A 2 3.16 -10.77 -11.34
N ILE A 3 4.41 -11.21 -11.22
CA ILE A 3 5.09 -11.35 -9.93
C ILE A 3 5.22 -9.99 -9.23
N PHE A 4 5.57 -8.92 -9.96
CA PHE A 4 5.65 -7.58 -9.38
C PHE A 4 4.36 -7.16 -8.66
N TRP A 5 3.20 -7.26 -9.32
CA TRP A 5 1.93 -6.84 -8.70
C TRP A 5 1.51 -7.73 -7.53
N ARG A 6 1.82 -9.03 -7.58
CA ARG A 6 1.62 -9.94 -6.45
C ARG A 6 2.52 -9.57 -5.26
N LEU A 7 3.77 -9.19 -5.51
CA LEU A 7 4.70 -8.72 -4.48
C LEU A 7 4.30 -7.35 -3.92
N VAL A 8 3.86 -6.41 -4.75
CA VAL A 8 3.31 -5.12 -4.30
C VAL A 8 2.10 -5.34 -3.40
N LEU A 9 1.18 -6.23 -3.80
CA LEU A 9 0.05 -6.59 -2.95
C LEU A 9 0.51 -7.26 -1.64
N ALA A 10 1.49 -8.17 -1.69
CA ALA A 10 2.04 -8.81 -0.51
C ALA A 10 2.63 -7.80 0.48
N HIS A 11 3.42 -6.86 -0.03
CA HIS A 11 3.99 -5.76 0.75
C HIS A 11 2.92 -4.91 1.39
N LEU A 12 1.94 -4.44 0.60
CA LEU A 12 0.85 -3.61 1.10
C LEU A 12 0.01 -4.33 2.17
N LEU A 13 -0.29 -5.60 1.97
CA LEU A 13 -1.00 -6.40 2.98
C LEU A 13 -0.17 -6.53 4.25
N ALA A 14 1.11 -6.89 4.14
CA ALA A 14 1.97 -7.09 5.29
C ALA A 14 2.20 -5.79 6.09
N ASP A 15 2.50 -4.67 5.44
CA ASP A 15 2.80 -3.37 6.10
C ASP A 15 1.57 -2.69 6.71
N PHE A 16 0.41 -2.77 6.04
CA PHE A 16 -0.74 -1.95 6.38
C PHE A 16 -1.93 -2.73 6.94
N THR A 17 -2.09 -4.00 6.54
CA THR A 17 -3.27 -4.81 6.91
C THR A 17 -2.94 -5.81 8.01
N LEU A 18 -1.83 -6.53 7.87
CA LEU A 18 -1.42 -7.60 8.78
C LEU A 18 -0.44 -7.11 9.86
N GLN A 19 0.05 -5.88 9.76
CA GLN A 19 0.88 -5.26 10.79
C GLN A 19 0.03 -4.72 11.96
N PHE A 20 -0.40 -5.63 12.82
CA PHE A 20 -1.12 -5.26 14.05
C PHE A 20 -0.27 -4.37 14.98
N ASP A 21 -0.95 -3.60 15.84
CA ASP A 21 -0.30 -2.66 16.77
C ASP A 21 0.75 -3.32 17.68
N PHE A 22 0.56 -4.60 18.04
CA PHE A 22 1.55 -5.33 18.82
C PHE A 22 2.84 -5.58 18.03
N VAL A 23 2.74 -5.95 16.74
CA VAL A 23 3.89 -6.17 15.84
C VAL A 23 4.63 -4.85 15.64
N ASN A 24 3.90 -3.78 15.37
CA ASN A 24 4.47 -2.44 15.16
C ASN A 24 5.21 -1.92 16.42
N ARG A 25 4.69 -2.22 17.62
CA ARG A 25 5.38 -1.91 18.89
C ARG A 25 6.60 -2.79 19.11
N LEU A 26 6.53 -4.07 18.77
CA LEU A 26 7.64 -5.00 18.95
C LEU A 26 8.80 -4.67 18.01
N LYS A 27 8.53 -4.35 16.73
CA LYS A 27 9.57 -4.00 15.75
C LYS A 27 10.39 -2.76 16.13
N ARG A 28 9.76 -1.79 16.81
CA ARG A 28 10.47 -0.62 17.34
C ARG A 28 11.34 -0.91 18.57
N LYS A 29 11.02 -1.98 19.32
CA LYS A 29 11.71 -2.34 20.56
C LYS A 29 12.90 -3.26 20.35
N SER A 30 12.85 -4.19 19.40
CA SER A 30 13.92 -5.18 19.20
C SER A 30 14.00 -5.72 17.77
N ALA A 31 15.19 -6.19 17.40
CA ALA A 31 15.46 -6.94 16.18
C ALA A 31 14.57 -8.18 16.02
N TRP A 32 14.19 -8.84 17.12
CA TRP A 32 13.23 -9.95 17.08
C TRP A 32 11.84 -9.52 16.60
N GLY A 33 11.39 -8.34 17.00
CA GLY A 33 10.17 -7.75 16.47
C GLY A 33 10.26 -7.43 14.98
N MET A 34 11.42 -6.96 14.55
CA MET A 34 11.71 -6.73 13.14
C MET A 34 11.66 -8.03 12.34
N LEU A 35 12.25 -9.10 12.86
CA LEU A 35 12.24 -10.41 12.22
C LEU A 35 10.80 -10.94 12.05
N ILE A 36 9.95 -10.83 13.08
CA ILE A 36 8.55 -11.25 13.02
C ILE A 36 7.79 -10.45 11.94
N HIS A 37 8.03 -9.14 11.86
CA HIS A 37 7.47 -8.30 10.80
C HIS A 37 7.92 -8.76 9.42
N CYS A 38 9.23 -8.94 9.19
CA CYS A 38 9.76 -9.43 7.91
C CYS A 38 9.21 -10.81 7.54
N LEU A 39 8.96 -11.68 8.53
CA LEU A 39 8.33 -12.98 8.31
C LEU A 39 6.89 -12.85 7.79
N THR A 40 6.14 -11.83 8.22
CA THR A 40 4.81 -11.58 7.61
C THR A 40 4.90 -11.20 6.13
N HIS A 41 5.94 -10.45 5.71
CA HIS A 41 6.20 -10.17 4.30
C HIS A 41 6.56 -11.44 3.54
N LEU A 42 7.46 -12.26 4.09
CA LEU A 42 7.88 -13.52 3.47
C LEU A 42 6.69 -14.48 3.28
N VAL A 43 5.90 -14.72 4.32
CA VAL A 43 4.76 -15.63 4.27
C VAL A 43 3.70 -15.13 3.28
N THR A 44 3.38 -13.84 3.30
CA THR A 44 2.39 -13.25 2.37
C THR A 44 2.91 -13.31 0.92
N SER A 45 4.20 -13.06 0.70
CA SER A 45 4.82 -13.15 -0.62
C SER A 45 4.83 -14.58 -1.15
N VAL A 46 5.19 -15.56 -0.32
CA VAL A 46 5.14 -16.99 -0.66
C VAL A 46 3.72 -17.40 -1.02
N ALA A 47 2.72 -17.00 -0.23
CA ALA A 47 1.32 -17.31 -0.50
C ALA A 47 0.84 -16.73 -1.83
N LEU A 48 1.15 -15.45 -2.10
CA LEU A 48 0.73 -14.78 -3.32
C LEU A 48 1.53 -15.16 -4.56
N THR A 49 2.73 -15.74 -4.42
CA THR A 49 3.59 -16.12 -5.56
C THR A 49 3.85 -17.62 -5.68
N TRP A 50 3.15 -18.44 -4.89
CA TRP A 50 3.37 -19.90 -4.77
C TRP A 50 3.61 -20.63 -6.10
N GLN A 51 2.78 -20.33 -7.09
CA GLN A 51 2.81 -20.96 -8.42
C GLN A 51 4.08 -20.64 -9.23
N TYR A 52 4.83 -19.60 -8.85
CA TYR A 52 6.00 -19.09 -9.57
C TYR A 52 7.31 -19.29 -8.80
N LEU A 53 7.30 -19.94 -7.62
CA LEU A 53 8.49 -20.04 -6.76
C LEU A 53 9.61 -20.90 -7.36
N GLY A 54 9.26 -21.87 -8.21
CA GLY A 54 10.21 -22.71 -8.93
C GLY A 54 10.82 -22.07 -10.17
N ASP A 55 10.18 -21.03 -10.71
CA ASP A 55 10.60 -20.36 -11.94
C ASP A 55 11.82 -19.47 -11.69
N ILE A 56 12.64 -19.26 -12.72
CA ILE A 56 13.72 -18.28 -12.70
C ILE A 56 13.12 -16.88 -12.79
N TRP A 57 13.32 -16.08 -11.76
CA TRP A 57 12.82 -14.70 -11.70
C TRP A 57 13.81 -13.73 -12.35
N PHE A 58 15.11 -13.91 -12.12
CA PHE A 58 16.14 -13.10 -12.78
C PHE A 58 17.47 -13.85 -12.81
N SER A 59 18.39 -13.35 -13.63
CA SER A 59 19.76 -13.85 -13.69
C SER A 59 20.74 -12.71 -13.49
N ALA A 60 21.72 -12.89 -12.60
CA ALA A 60 22.74 -11.88 -12.32
C ALA A 60 24.12 -12.54 -12.30
N GLY A 61 25.06 -12.05 -13.10
CA GLY A 61 26.44 -12.58 -13.14
C GLY A 61 26.52 -14.07 -13.51
N GLY A 62 25.61 -14.58 -14.32
CA GLY A 62 25.54 -15.99 -14.71
C GLY A 62 24.84 -16.91 -13.70
N LEU A 63 24.43 -16.40 -12.55
CA LEU A 63 23.61 -17.13 -11.58
C LEU A 63 22.13 -16.93 -11.89
N ALA A 64 21.41 -18.02 -12.16
CA ALA A 64 19.95 -18.01 -12.24
C ALA A 64 19.36 -18.02 -10.83
N VAL A 65 18.48 -17.05 -10.54
CA VAL A 65 17.82 -16.89 -9.24
C VAL A 65 16.35 -17.26 -9.41
N ASN A 66 15.92 -18.33 -8.74
CA ASN A 66 14.51 -18.73 -8.72
C ASN A 66 13.69 -17.95 -7.68
N GLY A 67 12.38 -18.13 -7.68
CA GLY A 67 11.48 -17.41 -6.78
C GLY A 67 11.77 -17.63 -5.28
N TRP A 68 12.14 -18.85 -4.87
CA TRP A 68 12.56 -19.11 -3.49
C TRP A 68 13.78 -18.27 -3.08
N GLN A 69 14.81 -18.27 -3.92
CA GLN A 69 16.03 -17.51 -3.68
C GLN A 69 15.77 -16.00 -3.72
N ALA A 70 14.94 -15.53 -4.64
CA ALA A 70 14.54 -14.13 -4.75
C ALA A 70 13.77 -13.66 -3.50
N LEU A 71 12.86 -14.47 -2.95
CA LEU A 71 12.14 -14.13 -1.72
C LEU A 71 13.03 -14.14 -0.48
N ILE A 72 14.01 -15.03 -0.39
CA ILE A 72 15.02 -15.00 0.70
C ILE A 72 15.86 -13.73 0.59
N LEU A 73 16.32 -13.37 -0.61
CA LEU A 73 17.05 -12.12 -0.84
C LEU A 73 16.19 -10.91 -0.45
N MET A 74 14.93 -10.88 -0.89
CA MET A 74 13.97 -9.83 -0.54
C MET A 74 13.79 -9.72 0.97
N PHE A 75 13.63 -10.84 1.67
CA PHE A 75 13.50 -10.87 3.12
C PHE A 75 14.71 -10.25 3.83
N VAL A 76 15.94 -10.57 3.39
CA VAL A 76 17.17 -9.99 3.95
C VAL A 76 17.25 -8.49 3.68
N VAL A 77 16.95 -8.07 2.45
CA VAL A 77 16.98 -6.65 2.07
C VAL A 77 15.90 -5.86 2.82
N HIS A 78 14.68 -6.39 2.91
CA HIS A 78 13.56 -5.80 3.66
C HIS A 78 13.94 -5.61 5.13
N TYR A 79 14.48 -6.66 5.77
CA TYR A 79 14.96 -6.57 7.15
C TYR A 79 16.02 -5.46 7.32
N ALA A 80 16.99 -5.39 6.40
CA ALA A 80 18.05 -4.39 6.46
C ALA A 80 17.50 -2.95 6.27
N VAL A 81 16.58 -2.75 5.33
CA VAL A 81 15.94 -1.45 5.07
C VAL A 81 15.14 -0.98 6.30
N ASP A 82 14.30 -1.85 6.85
CA ASP A 82 13.47 -1.51 8.00
C ASP A 82 14.30 -1.31 9.29
N GLU A 83 15.32 -2.14 9.52
CA GLU A 83 16.19 -1.98 10.68
C GLU A 83 17.02 -0.69 10.57
N LEU A 84 17.52 -0.37 9.36
CA LEU A 84 18.20 0.90 9.10
C LEU A 84 17.26 2.08 9.35
N ARG A 85 15.99 1.98 8.97
CA ARG A 85 14.98 3.02 9.26
C ARG A 85 14.77 3.16 10.77
N VAL A 86 14.53 2.08 11.49
CA VAL A 86 14.32 2.11 12.94
C VAL A 86 15.54 2.65 13.67
N TYR A 87 16.74 2.26 13.24
CA TYR A 87 18.01 2.80 13.75
C TYR A 87 18.10 4.31 13.49
N SER A 88 17.88 4.74 12.24
CA SER A 88 17.96 6.15 11.85
C SER A 88 16.95 7.00 12.63
N MET A 89 15.74 6.47 12.87
CA MET A 89 14.70 7.10 13.70
C MET A 89 15.10 7.31 15.17
N LYS A 90 15.95 6.45 15.71
CA LYS A 90 16.48 6.56 17.08
C LYS A 90 17.68 7.50 17.18
N SER A 91 18.36 7.77 16.07
CA SER A 91 19.63 8.49 16.07
C SER A 91 19.54 9.92 15.53
N TRP A 92 19.08 10.12 14.29
CA TRP A 92 19.24 11.40 13.60
C TRP A 92 18.10 11.76 12.63
N TYR A 93 17.21 10.83 12.31
CA TYR A 93 16.15 11.02 11.32
C TYR A 93 14.78 11.07 11.99
N LYS A 94 13.92 12.01 11.59
CA LYS A 94 12.59 12.16 12.20
C LYS A 94 11.58 11.21 11.56
N ASP A 95 10.69 10.67 12.37
CA ASP A 95 9.53 9.91 11.90
C ASP A 95 8.43 10.86 11.41
N ASN A 96 8.53 11.31 10.16
CA ASN A 96 7.60 12.25 9.54
C ASN A 96 7.07 11.70 8.20
N THR A 97 6.21 12.47 7.52
CA THR A 97 5.58 12.09 6.25
C THR A 97 6.63 11.78 5.19
N LEU A 98 7.70 12.57 5.08
CA LEU A 98 8.75 12.34 4.10
C LEU A 98 9.47 11.01 4.34
N SER A 99 9.84 10.75 5.60
CA SER A 99 10.45 9.49 6.03
C SER A 99 9.57 8.29 5.66
N PHE A 100 8.27 8.38 5.92
CA PHE A 100 7.29 7.37 5.53
C PHE A 100 7.22 7.18 4.00
N LEU A 101 7.17 8.25 3.21
CA LEU A 101 7.08 8.13 1.75
C LEU A 101 8.36 7.55 1.13
N VAL A 102 9.54 7.97 1.61
CA VAL A 102 10.83 7.45 1.16
C VAL A 102 10.93 5.96 1.46
N ASP A 103 10.54 5.56 2.67
CA ASP A 103 10.47 4.15 3.07
C ASP A 103 9.64 3.32 2.10
N GLN A 104 8.44 3.77 1.74
CA GLN A 104 7.58 3.06 0.80
C GLN A 104 8.13 3.02 -0.63
N ILE A 105 8.80 4.09 -1.08
CA ILE A 105 9.47 4.12 -2.39
C ILE A 105 10.62 3.11 -2.45
N VAL A 106 11.45 3.04 -1.40
CA VAL A 106 12.57 2.10 -1.35
C VAL A 106 12.06 0.66 -1.39
N HIS A 107 11.02 0.33 -0.63
CA HIS A 107 10.42 -1.00 -0.67
C HIS A 107 9.89 -1.36 -2.06
N VAL A 108 9.06 -0.51 -2.67
CA VAL A 108 8.54 -0.76 -4.02
C VAL A 108 9.65 -0.87 -5.07
N TYR A 109 10.71 -0.08 -4.93
CA TYR A 109 11.88 -0.15 -5.81
C TYR A 109 12.60 -1.50 -5.69
N VAL A 110 12.83 -2.01 -4.48
CA VAL A 110 13.41 -3.34 -4.26
C VAL A 110 12.52 -4.43 -4.88
N LEU A 111 11.20 -4.36 -4.68
CA LEU A 111 10.25 -5.30 -5.29
C LEU A 111 10.32 -5.29 -6.82
N PHE A 112 10.50 -4.11 -7.41
CA PHE A 112 10.68 -3.97 -8.85
C PHE A 112 11.97 -4.68 -9.32
N LEU A 113 13.11 -4.45 -8.64
CA LEU A 113 14.40 -5.04 -9.00
C LEU A 113 14.44 -6.57 -8.93
N ILE A 114 13.75 -7.17 -7.96
CA ILE A 114 13.71 -8.64 -7.79
C ILE A 114 12.67 -9.31 -8.68
N SER A 115 11.73 -8.55 -9.25
CA SER A 115 10.67 -9.10 -10.07
C SER A 115 11.15 -9.33 -11.51
N PRO A 116 10.77 -10.44 -12.17
CA PRO A 116 11.12 -10.68 -13.56
C PRO A 116 10.61 -9.56 -14.46
N ILE A 117 11.53 -8.94 -15.21
CA ILE A 117 11.21 -8.05 -16.33
C ILE A 117 11.08 -8.93 -17.59
N VAL A 118 10.17 -9.89 -17.57
CA VAL A 118 9.73 -10.54 -18.81
C VAL A 118 8.61 -9.68 -19.36
N VAL A 119 8.85 -9.02 -20.49
CA VAL A 119 7.89 -8.17 -21.21
C VAL A 119 7.46 -8.95 -22.45
N PRO A 120 6.39 -9.76 -22.41
CA PRO A 120 6.05 -10.59 -23.55
C PRO A 120 5.22 -9.83 -24.59
N GLU A 121 4.40 -8.84 -24.22
CA GLU A 121 3.44 -8.22 -25.14
C GLU A 121 3.06 -6.76 -24.83
N PRO A 122 2.47 -6.02 -25.80
CA PRO A 122 1.97 -4.65 -25.64
C PRO A 122 0.77 -4.59 -24.67
N GLY A 123 1.07 -4.49 -23.37
CA GLY A 123 0.13 -4.30 -22.25
C GLY A 123 0.88 -3.83 -20.99
N LEU A 124 1.97 -3.10 -21.24
CA LEU A 124 3.29 -3.04 -20.57
C LEU A 124 3.36 -3.07 -19.04
N LEU A 125 2.36 -2.58 -18.32
CA LEU A 125 2.43 -2.36 -16.87
C LEU A 125 1.34 -3.10 -16.09
N MET A 126 0.37 -3.70 -16.77
CA MET A 126 -0.76 -4.37 -16.13
C MET A 126 -0.35 -5.77 -15.66
N GLY A 127 -0.40 -6.01 -14.35
CA GLY A 127 -0.36 -7.36 -13.79
C GLY A 127 -1.69 -8.07 -13.95
N GLU A 128 -1.88 -9.19 -13.25
CA GLU A 128 -3.20 -9.77 -13.12
C GLU A 128 -4.17 -8.78 -12.47
N LYS A 129 -5.36 -8.65 -13.05
CA LYS A 129 -6.37 -7.67 -12.62
C LYS A 129 -6.65 -7.76 -11.12
N TRP A 130 -6.79 -8.97 -10.58
CA TRP A 130 -7.12 -9.17 -9.17
C TRP A 130 -6.02 -8.65 -8.23
N ALA A 131 -4.74 -8.84 -8.56
CA ALA A 131 -3.63 -8.42 -7.72
C ALA A 131 -3.50 -6.89 -7.72
N ALA A 132 -3.63 -6.27 -8.90
CA ALA A 132 -3.62 -4.81 -9.05
C ALA A 132 -4.84 -4.16 -8.36
N ILE A 133 -6.05 -4.71 -8.52
CA ILE A 133 -7.25 -4.23 -7.83
C ILE A 133 -7.12 -4.41 -6.32
N GLY A 134 -6.59 -5.54 -5.85
CA GLY A 134 -6.29 -5.77 -4.43
C GLY A 134 -5.31 -4.74 -3.87
N ALA A 135 -4.26 -4.40 -4.64
CA ALA A 135 -3.30 -3.38 -4.23
C ALA A 135 -3.98 -2.00 -4.12
N MET A 136 -4.84 -1.64 -5.10
CA MET A 136 -5.62 -0.40 -5.02
C MET A 136 -6.57 -0.37 -3.83
N LEU A 137 -7.19 -1.51 -3.47
CA LEU A 137 -8.03 -1.63 -2.29
C LEU A 137 -7.23 -1.37 -1.00
N VAL A 138 -6.03 -1.94 -0.86
CA VAL A 138 -5.19 -1.66 0.33
C VAL A 138 -4.71 -0.21 0.33
N LEU A 139 -4.38 0.35 -0.84
CA LEU A 139 -3.97 1.75 -0.99
C LEU A 139 -5.07 2.72 -0.54
N VAL A 140 -6.30 2.53 -1.03
CA VAL A 140 -7.43 3.42 -0.70
C VAL A 140 -7.91 3.23 0.75
N THR A 141 -7.69 2.06 1.34
CA THR A 141 -8.10 1.78 2.72
C THR A 141 -6.98 2.13 3.71
N HIS A 142 -6.11 1.18 4.02
CA HIS A 142 -5.20 1.25 5.15
C HIS A 142 -3.98 2.13 4.90
N PHE A 143 -3.39 2.09 3.70
CA PHE A 143 -2.28 2.98 3.34
C PHE A 143 -2.71 4.45 3.46
N THR A 144 -3.86 4.82 2.89
CA THR A 144 -4.37 6.20 2.95
C THR A 144 -4.63 6.64 4.40
N THR A 145 -5.13 5.76 5.28
CA THR A 145 -5.25 6.07 6.72
C THR A 145 -3.88 6.40 7.34
N VAL A 146 -2.85 5.59 7.06
CA VAL A 146 -1.51 5.82 7.59
C VAL A 146 -0.90 7.11 7.01
N LEU A 147 -1.06 7.36 5.72
CA LEU A 147 -0.62 8.59 5.07
C LEU A 147 -1.27 9.83 5.71
N ILE A 148 -2.59 9.82 5.87
CA ILE A 148 -3.33 10.91 6.52
C ILE A 148 -2.81 11.12 7.94
N TYR A 149 -2.61 10.04 8.71
CA TYR A 149 -2.03 10.13 10.04
C TYR A 149 -0.67 10.84 10.03
N PHE A 150 0.26 10.47 9.14
CA PHE A 150 1.57 11.13 9.07
C PHE A 150 1.46 12.61 8.71
N VAL A 151 0.61 12.96 7.75
CA VAL A 151 0.39 14.35 7.34
C VAL A 151 -0.23 15.17 8.47
N GLU A 152 -1.26 14.65 9.14
CA GLU A 152 -1.91 15.34 10.25
C GLU A 152 -1.01 15.40 11.50
N LYS A 153 -0.17 14.39 11.73
CA LYS A 153 0.85 14.40 12.79
C LYS A 153 1.85 15.53 12.55
N ASP A 154 2.35 15.69 11.33
CA ASP A 154 3.34 16.72 11.00
C ASP A 154 2.75 18.13 11.05
N LEU A 155 1.50 18.31 10.61
CA LEU A 155 0.87 19.63 10.50
C LEU A 155 0.16 20.09 11.78
N PHE A 156 -0.43 19.15 12.52
CA PHE A 156 -1.32 19.46 13.66
C PHE A 156 -0.94 18.73 14.94
N GLY A 157 0.09 17.87 14.94
CA GLY A 157 0.48 17.09 16.12
C GLY A 157 -0.57 16.05 16.53
N LYS A 158 -1.46 15.64 15.61
CA LYS A 158 -2.54 14.69 15.92
C LYS A 158 -2.01 13.29 16.22
N THR A 159 -2.74 12.58 17.07
CA THR A 159 -2.54 11.15 17.33
C THR A 159 -3.18 10.28 16.24
N PHE A 160 -2.85 8.99 16.23
CA PHE A 160 -3.49 8.04 15.31
C PHE A 160 -5.02 8.01 15.54
N PRO A 161 -5.84 7.92 14.47
CA PRO A 161 -7.30 7.99 14.60
C PRO A 161 -7.86 6.83 15.43
N ALA A 162 -8.95 7.12 16.15
CA ALA A 162 -9.70 6.11 16.89
C ALA A 162 -10.36 5.09 15.95
N PHE A 163 -10.82 3.96 16.50
CA PHE A 163 -11.44 2.88 15.72
C PHE A 163 -12.59 3.39 14.84
N ASP A 164 -13.55 4.09 15.44
CA ASP A 164 -14.75 4.55 14.72
C ASP A 164 -14.42 5.52 13.58
N GLU A 165 -13.58 6.52 13.85
CA GLU A 165 -13.12 7.49 12.85
C GLU A 165 -12.36 6.79 11.71
N LYS A 166 -11.46 5.86 12.05
CA LYS A 166 -10.67 5.10 11.09
C LYS A 166 -11.57 4.32 10.13
N TYR A 167 -12.50 3.53 10.66
CA TYR A 167 -13.32 2.65 9.82
C TYR A 167 -14.42 3.38 9.08
N PHE A 168 -14.97 4.45 9.65
CA PHE A 168 -15.86 5.34 8.92
C PHE A 168 -15.16 5.93 7.70
N LEU A 169 -13.97 6.51 7.88
CA LEU A 169 -13.23 7.12 6.76
C LEU A 169 -12.76 6.09 5.71
N ILE A 170 -12.42 4.87 6.15
CA ILE A 170 -12.15 3.75 5.23
C ILE A 170 -13.40 3.44 4.40
N PHE A 171 -14.57 3.32 5.05
CA PHE A 171 -15.83 3.04 4.36
C PHE A 171 -16.14 4.10 3.30
N GLU A 172 -16.05 5.38 3.66
CA GLU A 172 -16.30 6.50 2.75
C GLU A 172 -15.40 6.45 1.50
N ARG A 173 -14.10 6.18 1.68
CA ARG A 173 -13.16 6.05 0.55
C ARG A 173 -13.44 4.82 -0.30
N VAL A 174 -13.81 3.70 0.30
CA VAL A 174 -14.18 2.47 -0.42
C VAL A 174 -15.42 2.68 -1.26
N VAL A 175 -16.43 3.40 -0.76
CA VAL A 175 -17.64 3.69 -1.53
C VAL A 175 -17.31 4.56 -2.76
N ILE A 176 -16.53 5.64 -2.58
CA ILE A 176 -16.08 6.48 -3.71
C ILE A 176 -15.32 5.64 -4.73
N TRP A 177 -14.35 4.85 -4.27
CA TRP A 177 -13.54 3.97 -5.11
C TRP A 177 -14.39 2.93 -5.84
N ALA A 178 -15.39 2.34 -5.16
CA ALA A 178 -16.26 1.33 -5.74
C ALA A 178 -17.11 1.87 -6.89
N PHE A 179 -17.49 3.16 -6.87
CA PHE A 179 -18.22 3.75 -7.99
C PHE A 179 -17.46 3.73 -9.31
N PHE A 180 -16.12 3.68 -9.29
CA PHE A 180 -15.32 3.58 -10.51
C PHE A 180 -15.48 2.24 -11.25
N PHE A 181 -16.06 1.22 -10.60
CA PHE A 181 -16.48 -0.01 -11.28
C PHE A 181 -17.78 0.15 -12.07
N ALA A 182 -18.57 1.22 -11.88
CA ALA A 182 -19.81 1.43 -12.62
C ALA A 182 -19.53 1.61 -14.12
N ALA A 183 -20.27 0.89 -14.97
CA ALA A 183 -20.12 0.98 -16.41
C ALA A 183 -20.56 2.35 -16.96
N GLY A 184 -19.98 2.76 -18.10
CA GLY A 184 -20.27 4.05 -18.72
C GLY A 184 -19.80 5.24 -17.87
N TYR A 185 -20.54 6.35 -17.90
CA TYR A 185 -20.19 7.59 -17.18
C TYR A 185 -20.85 7.73 -15.80
N TRP A 186 -21.64 6.75 -15.37
CA TRP A 186 -22.38 6.81 -14.11
C TRP A 186 -21.49 6.94 -12.87
N TRP A 187 -20.25 6.47 -12.94
CA TRP A 187 -19.27 6.64 -11.87
C TRP A 187 -19.07 8.12 -11.50
N THR A 188 -19.15 9.04 -12.46
CA THR A 188 -18.96 10.48 -12.21
C THR A 188 -20.04 11.06 -11.30
N VAL A 189 -21.30 10.72 -11.57
CA VAL A 189 -22.47 11.21 -10.83
C VAL A 189 -22.44 10.66 -9.40
N PHE A 190 -22.20 9.36 -9.25
CA PHE A 190 -22.14 8.75 -7.93
C PHE A 190 -20.95 9.24 -7.10
N ALA A 191 -19.75 9.34 -7.70
CA ALA A 191 -18.59 9.88 -7.01
C ALA A 191 -18.80 11.34 -6.60
N ALA A 192 -19.36 12.19 -7.49
CA ALA A 192 -19.63 13.58 -7.18
C ALA A 192 -20.68 13.74 -6.06
N ALA A 193 -21.76 12.96 -6.10
CA ALA A 193 -22.78 12.97 -5.06
C ALA A 193 -22.21 12.56 -3.69
N TRP A 194 -21.35 11.55 -3.67
CA TRP A 194 -20.73 11.06 -2.44
C TRP A 194 -19.67 12.02 -1.89
N ILE A 195 -18.86 12.61 -2.75
CA ILE A 195 -17.93 13.68 -2.37
C ILE A 195 -18.70 14.85 -1.75
N ALA A 196 -19.84 15.25 -2.33
CA ALA A 196 -20.69 16.28 -1.77
C ALA A 196 -21.25 15.90 -0.38
N GLN A 197 -21.64 14.63 -0.19
CA GLN A 197 -22.05 14.10 1.12
C GLN A 197 -20.91 14.18 2.15
N LEU A 198 -19.66 13.86 1.78
CA LEU A 198 -18.51 13.98 2.68
C LEU A 198 -18.26 15.43 3.12
N PHE A 199 -18.33 16.38 2.18
CA PHE A 199 -18.23 17.80 2.51
C PHE A 199 -19.40 18.29 3.38
N TYR A 200 -20.59 17.74 3.18
CA TYR A 200 -21.75 18.01 4.03
C TYR A 200 -21.54 17.50 5.46
N VAL A 201 -21.09 16.24 5.63
CA VAL A 201 -20.77 15.63 6.94
C VAL A 201 -19.75 16.48 7.69
N LYS A 202 -18.67 16.88 7.01
CA LYS A 202 -17.65 17.79 7.56
C LYS A 202 -18.25 19.14 7.97
N ARG A 203 -19.04 19.77 7.10
CA ARG A 203 -19.63 21.09 7.35
C ARG A 203 -20.60 21.08 8.55
N LYS A 204 -21.35 19.98 8.70
CA LYS A 204 -22.26 19.78 9.83
C LYS A 204 -21.56 19.32 11.11
N ARG A 205 -20.23 19.10 11.06
CA ARG A 205 -19.41 18.61 12.19
C ARG A 205 -20.02 17.37 12.84
N ILE A 206 -20.60 16.48 12.04
CA ILE A 206 -21.11 15.19 12.52
C ILE A 206 -19.94 14.36 13.08
N MET A 207 -18.74 14.56 12.50
CA MET A 207 -17.47 14.07 13.03
C MET A 207 -16.39 15.15 12.89
N ASP A 208 -15.39 15.12 13.77
CA ASP A 208 -14.27 16.08 13.79
C ASP A 208 -13.18 15.74 12.74
N LEU A 209 -13.54 15.93 11.48
CA LEU A 209 -12.65 15.68 10.34
C LEU A 209 -11.88 16.94 9.95
N SER A 210 -10.55 16.83 9.88
CA SER A 210 -9.75 17.92 9.32
C SER A 210 -10.01 18.08 7.83
N GLY A 211 -9.78 19.30 7.30
CA GLY A 211 -9.89 19.53 5.87
C GLY A 211 -8.89 18.69 5.05
N ILE A 212 -7.70 18.47 5.59
CA ILE A 212 -6.64 17.72 4.91
C ILE A 212 -7.02 16.24 4.80
N ASN A 213 -7.58 15.67 5.87
CA ASN A 213 -8.08 14.30 5.86
C ASN A 213 -9.12 14.08 4.75
N VAL A 214 -10.11 14.98 4.64
CA VAL A 214 -11.14 14.90 3.59
C VAL A 214 -10.52 15.04 2.18
N TRP A 215 -9.64 16.01 1.97
CA TRP A 215 -9.00 16.23 0.67
C TRP A 215 -8.14 15.05 0.22
N ILE A 216 -7.27 14.54 1.11
CA ILE A 216 -6.43 13.36 0.81
C ILE A 216 -7.31 12.14 0.60
N SER A 217 -8.37 11.95 1.40
CA SER A 217 -9.30 10.83 1.24
C SER A 217 -9.97 10.81 -0.13
N VAL A 218 -10.50 11.96 -0.57
CA VAL A 218 -11.13 12.09 -1.89
C VAL A 218 -10.10 11.92 -3.00
N PHE A 219 -8.95 12.60 -2.89
CA PHE A 219 -7.88 12.52 -3.89
C PHE A 219 -7.40 11.08 -4.09
N MET A 220 -7.08 10.38 -3.00
CA MET A 220 -6.61 9.00 -3.06
C MET A 220 -7.68 8.05 -3.60
N ALA A 221 -8.95 8.19 -3.18
CA ALA A 221 -10.03 7.34 -3.67
C ALA A 221 -10.30 7.54 -5.17
N VAL A 222 -10.23 8.78 -5.66
CA VAL A 222 -10.37 9.10 -7.09
C VAL A 222 -9.16 8.58 -7.88
N LEU A 223 -7.94 8.82 -7.39
CA LEU A 223 -6.71 8.37 -8.05
C LEU A 223 -6.67 6.84 -8.19
N THR A 224 -6.88 6.11 -7.10
CA THR A 224 -6.92 4.64 -7.13
C THR A 224 -8.16 4.13 -7.87
N GLY A 225 -9.27 4.88 -7.85
CA GLY A 225 -10.48 4.57 -8.60
C GLY A 225 -10.26 4.60 -10.11
N PHE A 226 -9.63 5.67 -10.62
CA PHE A 226 -9.21 5.75 -12.03
C PHE A 226 -8.26 4.62 -12.41
N TRP A 227 -7.27 4.32 -11.56
CA TRP A 227 -6.35 3.23 -11.82
C TRP A 227 -7.07 1.87 -11.87
N THR A 228 -7.92 1.58 -10.88
CA THR A 228 -8.76 0.38 -10.84
C THR A 228 -9.64 0.27 -12.08
N ARG A 229 -10.24 1.37 -12.51
CA ARG A 229 -11.08 1.41 -13.71
C ARG A 229 -10.28 1.06 -14.96
N TYR A 230 -9.11 1.66 -15.13
CA TYR A 230 -8.20 1.35 -16.23
C TYR A 230 -7.76 -0.13 -16.20
N VAL A 231 -7.47 -0.69 -15.01
CA VAL A 231 -7.16 -2.12 -14.85
C VAL A 231 -8.34 -3.02 -15.22
N TYR A 232 -9.55 -2.64 -14.82
CA TYR A 232 -10.74 -3.46 -14.99
C TYR A 232 -11.24 -3.44 -16.44
N TYR A 233 -11.42 -2.25 -17.01
CA TYR A 233 -12.01 -2.01 -18.33
C TYR A 233 -10.98 -1.89 -19.47
N GLY A 234 -9.73 -1.53 -19.17
CA GLY A 234 -8.72 -1.20 -20.18
C GLY A 234 -8.80 0.23 -20.70
N TYR A 235 -9.73 1.05 -20.17
CA TYR A 235 -9.93 2.46 -20.51
C TYR A 235 -10.53 3.23 -19.30
N LEU A 236 -10.58 4.56 -19.40
CA LEU A 236 -11.15 5.48 -18.40
C LEU A 236 -12.59 5.88 -18.71
#